data_AF-A0A5J4KL35-F1
#
_entry.id   AF-A0A5J4KL35-F1
#
_cell.length_a   1.000
_cell.length_b   1.000
_cell.length_c   1.000
_cell.angle_alpha   90.00
_cell.angle_beta   90.00
_cell.angle_gamma   90.00
#
_symmetry.space_group_name_H-M   'P 1'
#
loop_
_entity.id
_entity.type
_entity.pdbx_description
1 polymer ?
#
loop_
_entity_poly.entity_id
_entity_poly.type
_entity_poly.pdbx_seq_one_letter_code
_entity_poly.pdbx_strand_id
1 'polypeptide(L)' 'MKDSGLLLAEENGTRVLLRKVSRCGHICYHGQLYFVTKALAGQHLQIHVTSQQLVIKAEIPVYKAYPLRK' A
#
# COMPACT_ATOMS: atom_id res chain seq x y z
N MET A 1 12.03 12.61 -5.34
CA MET A 1 10.78 12.54 -4.54
C MET A 1 11.22 12.21 -3.11
N LYS A 2 11.07 13.12 -2.14
CA LYS A 2 11.44 12.82 -0.74
C LYS A 2 10.49 11.75 -0.21
N ASP A 3 11.03 10.67 0.33
CA ASP A 3 10.30 9.54 0.90
C ASP A 3 9.64 9.97 2.22
N SER A 4 8.65 10.84 2.12
CA SER A 4 7.95 11.46 3.25
C SER A 4 6.84 10.56 3.73
N GLY A 5 7.19 9.45 4.36
CA GLY A 5 6.19 8.74 5.12
C GLY A 5 6.69 8.31 6.49
N LEU A 6 5.75 8.34 7.40
CA LEU A 6 5.94 8.32 8.82
C LEU A 6 6.34 6.90 9.27
N LEU A 7 7.47 6.79 9.99
CA LEU A 7 7.81 5.57 10.71
C LEU A 7 6.89 5.48 11.93
N LEU A 8 6.13 4.40 12.02
CA LEU A 8 5.20 4.15 13.11
C LEU A 8 5.86 3.30 14.21
N ALA A 9 6.63 2.29 13.82
CA ALA A 9 7.32 1.38 14.74
C ALA A 9 8.46 0.64 14.03
N GLU A 10 9.40 0.11 14.82
CA GLU A 10 10.45 -0.82 14.37
C GLU A 10 10.66 -1.90 15.45
N GLU A 11 10.51 -3.18 15.09
CA GLU A 11 10.68 -4.31 16.00
C GLU A 11 11.27 -5.50 15.23
N ASN A 12 12.29 -6.16 15.77
CA ASN A 12 12.93 -7.35 15.18
C ASN A 12 13.31 -7.20 13.69
N GLY A 13 13.81 -6.01 13.30
CA GLY A 13 14.16 -5.71 11.91
C GLY A 13 12.97 -5.51 10.95
N THR A 14 11.74 -5.43 11.50
CA THR A 14 10.53 -5.08 10.77
C THR A 14 10.16 -3.63 11.05
N ARG A 15 10.09 -2.82 10.01
CA ARG A 15 9.65 -1.41 10.08
C ARG A 15 8.20 -1.31 9.65
N VAL A 16 7.39 -0.66 10.47
CA VAL A 16 6.01 -0.31 10.11
C VAL A 16 5.98 1.14 9.69
N LEU A 17 5.57 1.38 8.45
CA LEU A 17 5.50 2.72 7.86
C LEU A 17 4.08 3.04 7.43
N LEU A 18 3.68 4.30 7.56
CA LEU A 18 2.44 4.79 6.96
C LEU A 18 2.73 5.31 5.54
N ARG A 19 1.97 4.86 4.55
CA ARG A 19 2.06 5.35 3.17
C ARG A 19 0.69 5.60 2.57
N LYS A 20 0.56 6.74 1.90
CA LYS A 20 -0.64 7.08 1.13
C LYS A 20 -0.60 6.40 -0.23
N VAL A 21 -1.69 5.73 -0.61
CA VAL A 21 -1.86 5.19 -1.95
C VAL A 21 -2.14 6.34 -2.92
N SER A 22 -1.38 6.40 -4.00
CA SER A 22 -1.56 7.40 -5.04
C SER A 22 -2.88 7.21 -5.80
N ARG A 23 -3.27 8.22 -6.60
CA ARG A 23 -4.46 8.13 -7.44
C ARG A 23 -4.42 7.00 -8.47
N CYS A 24 -3.23 6.53 -8.85
CA CYS A 24 -3.06 5.40 -9.75
C CYS A 24 -2.97 4.05 -9.01
N GLY A 25 -3.16 4.01 -7.69
CA GLY A 25 -3.16 2.78 -6.90
C GLY A 25 -1.78 2.29 -6.48
N HIS A 26 -0.77 3.16 -6.48
CA HIS A 26 0.61 2.81 -6.14
C HIS A 26 1.06 3.44 -4.83
N ILE A 27 2.03 2.82 -4.18
CA ILE A 27 2.84 3.42 -3.11
C ILE A 27 4.29 3.58 -3.59
N CYS A 28 5.01 4.54 -3.02
CA CYS A 28 6.45 4.70 -3.25
C CYS A 28 7.22 4.27 -2.00
N TYR A 29 8.27 3.48 -2.19
CA TYR A 29 9.22 3.10 -1.15
C TYR A 29 10.63 3.03 -1.75
N HIS A 30 11.59 3.78 -1.19
CA HIS A 30 12.97 3.89 -1.70
C HIS A 30 13.05 4.25 -3.19
N GLY A 31 12.18 5.15 -3.63
CA GLY A 31 12.12 5.58 -5.04
C GLY A 31 11.48 4.57 -6.00
N GLN A 32 11.14 3.37 -5.53
CA GLN A 32 10.45 2.35 -6.32
C GLN A 32 8.93 2.42 -6.12
N LEU A 33 8.17 2.21 -7.19
CA LEU A 33 6.72 2.16 -7.16
C LEU A 33 6.23 0.71 -7.04
N TYR A 34 5.28 0.49 -6.13
CA TYR A 34 4.60 -0.78 -5.94
C TYR A 34 3.11 -0.59 -6.17
N PHE A 35 2.51 -1.39 -7.05
CA PHE A 35 1.07 -1.39 -7.26
C PHE A 35 0.37 -2.10 -6.10
N VAL A 36 -0.68 -1.47 -5.56
CA VAL A 36 -1.51 -2.02 -4.47
C VAL A 36 -2.89 -2.33 -5.03
N THR A 37 -3.69 -1.29 -5.28
CA THR A 37 -4.97 -1.34 -5.96
C THR A 37 -5.51 0.09 -6.11
N LYS A 38 -6.27 0.35 -7.18
CA LYS A 38 -6.99 1.63 -7.32
C LYS A 38 -8.13 1.79 -6.31
N ALA A 39 -8.65 0.70 -5.76
CA ALA A 39 -9.75 0.76 -4.77
C ALA A 39 -9.34 1.49 -3.47
N LEU A 40 -8.05 1.49 -3.15
CA LEU A 40 -7.50 2.13 -1.96
C LEU A 40 -6.88 3.51 -2.26
N ALA A 41 -7.06 4.05 -3.47
CA ALA A 41 -6.51 5.34 -3.86
C ALA A 41 -6.89 6.46 -2.86
N GLY A 42 -5.90 7.21 -2.41
CA GLY A 42 -6.08 8.29 -1.42
C GLY A 42 -6.08 7.84 0.05
N GLN A 43 -6.19 6.54 0.32
CA GLN A 43 -6.13 5.99 1.68
C GLN A 43 -4.69 5.86 2.16
N HIS A 44 -4.48 5.91 3.48
CA HIS A 44 -3.20 5.59 4.10
C HIS A 44 -3.21 4.13 4.55
N LEU A 45 -2.16 3.39 4.18
CA LEU A 45 -1.97 2.00 4.56
C LEU A 45 -0.72 1.86 5.42
N GLN A 46 -0.77 0.91 6.35
CA GLN A 46 0.43 0.42 7.01
C GLN A 46 1.14 -0.55 6.07
N ILE A 47 2.43 -0.32 5.86
CA ILE A 47 3.31 -1.25 5.17
C ILE A 47 4.34 -1.77 6.16
N HIS A 48 4.59 -3.06 6.11
CA HIS A 48 5.61 -3.73 6.90
C HIS A 48 6.80 -4.01 6.00
N VAL A 49 7.96 -3.49 6.35
CA VAL A 49 9.18 -3.71 5.59
C VAL A 49 10.15 -4.53 6.41
N THR A 50 10.61 -5.64 5.83
CA THR A 50 11.71 -6.44 6.36
C THR A 50 12.92 -6.35 5.41
N SER A 51 14.02 -7.01 5.74
CA SER A 51 15.20 -7.10 4.86
C SER A 51 14.94 -7.76 3.51
N GLN A 52 13.83 -8.49 3.36
CA GLN A 52 13.55 -9.34 2.20
C GLN A 52 12.29 -8.92 1.44
N GLN A 53 11.36 -8.22 2.09
CA GLN A 53 10.03 -7.98 1.54
C GLN A 53 9.39 -6.69 2.04
N LEU A 54 8.52 -6.13 1.19
CA LEU A 54 7.54 -5.13 1.54
C LEU A 54 6.17 -5.81 1.55
N VAL A 55 5.54 -5.86 2.72
CA VAL A 55 4.24 -6.50 2.94
C VAL A 55 3.18 -5.43 3.14
N ILE A 56 2.09 -5.52 2.37
CA ILE A 56 0.93 -4.63 2.48
C ILE A 56 -0.23 -5.47 3.03
N LYS A 57 -0.62 -5.20 4.27
CA LYS A 57 -1.80 -5.81 4.89
C LYS A 57 -2.96 -4.83 4.78
N ALA A 58 -3.87 -5.09 3.85
CA ALA A 58 -5.05 -4.26 3.65
C ALA A 58 -6.25 -5.12 3.25
N GLU A 59 -7.42 -4.81 3.81
CA GLU A 59 -8.68 -5.34 3.30
C GLU A 59 -9.03 -4.59 2.02
N ILE A 60 -9.13 -5.32 0.91
CA ILE A 60 -9.57 -4.74 -0.36
C ILE A 60 -11.05 -5.06 -0.51
N PRO A 61 -11.95 -4.07 -0.52
CA PRO A 61 -13.35 -4.32 -0.80
C PRO A 61 -13.49 -4.81 -2.25
N VAL A 62 -13.80 -6.10 -2.42
CA VAL A 62 -14.07 -6.69 -3.73
C VAL A 62 -15.58 -6.87 -3.89
N TYR A 63 -16.27 -5.76 -4.18
CA TYR A 63 -17.64 -5.82 -4.69
C TYR A 63 -17.65 -5.42 -6.16
N LYS A 64 -18.01 -6.37 -7.04
CA LYS A 64 -18.22 -6.10 -8.45
C LYS A 64 -19.48 -6.85 -8.90
N ALA A 65 -20.44 -6.11 -9.41
CA ALA A 65 -21.59 -6.66 -10.13
C ALA A 65 -21.36 -6.48 -11.63
N TYR A 66 -21.65 -7.51 -12.42
CA TYR A 66 -21.60 -7.46 -13.87
C TYR A 66 -22.99 -7.76 -14.44
N PRO A 67 -23.47 -6.98 -15.41
CA PRO A 67 -24.68 -7.36 -16.13
C PRO A 67 -24.41 -8.60 -16.96
N LEU A 68 -25.25 -9.62 -16.82
CA LEU A 68 -25.29 -10.73 -17.77
C LEU A 68 -25.94 -10.22 -19.06
N ARG A 69 -25.28 -10.41 -20.20
CA ARG A 69 -25.93 -10.19 -21.50
C ARG A 69 -27.03 -11.25 -21.64
N LYS A 70 -28.24 -10.82 -21.97
CA LYS A 70 -29.35 -11.70 -22.36
C LYS A 70 -29.10 -12.28 -23.74
#